data_AF-A0A3L7QEB5-F1
#
_entry.id   AF-A0A3L7QEB5-F1
#
_cell.length_a   1.000
_cell.length_b   1.000
_cell.length_c   1.000
_cell.angle_alpha   90.00
_cell.angle_beta   90.00
_cell.angle_gamma   90.00
#
_symmetry.space_group_name_H-M   'P 1'
#
loop_
_entity.id
_entity.type
_entity.pdbx_description
1 polymer ?
#
loop_
_entity_poly.entity_id
_entity_poly.type
_entity_poly.pdbx_seq_one_letter_code
_entity_poly.pdbx_strand_id
1 'polypeptide(L)'
;MEGQPMPGGPPMPPQEGEPMPPQPPQEQPQDDGRQDLDQAQDSMQRAIEELEKKSRESAGEEQERALRELEKLKAKLEEILRQRREEEKELYLAMLEVRFQKMLKVQLQINGETTRLDKIPEKERNPAHFDKCNAASQLQQGNVTDADKTLALLKEEGSSVAFPEAVEQMRDSMEMIATRLTRADTDSTTQLLEQIVVETLEEIILALQKELESQRQKKNQPPQKSQQGQPQDQKLVNQLAELKMIRSLQNQVNRVTKQIGIEIDGEQAADPDHRKLADGLAKRQQRIQSATYDLATGRNE
;
A
#
# COMPACT_ATOMS: atom_id res chain seq x y z
N MET A 1 43.22 46.55 49.86
CA MET A 1 42.27 46.71 50.98
C MET A 1 41.32 47.80 50.54
N GLU A 2 40.03 47.46 50.42
CA GLU A 2 38.87 48.26 49.95
C GLU A 2 38.11 47.38 48.95
N GLY A 3 36.84 47.03 49.10
CA GLY A 3 35.85 47.25 50.15
C GLY A 3 34.71 46.25 49.90
N GLN A 4 34.10 45.75 50.97
CA GLN A 4 33.02 44.77 50.95
C GLN A 4 31.78 45.27 50.19
N PRO A 5 30.99 44.37 49.57
CA PRO A 5 29.70 44.66 48.99
C PRO A 5 28.58 44.59 50.05
N MET A 6 27.56 45.43 49.90
CA MET A 6 26.30 45.37 50.66
C MET A 6 25.11 45.41 49.68
N PRO A 7 23.91 44.92 50.08
CA PRO A 7 23.12 44.01 49.27
C PRO A 7 21.72 44.54 48.87
N GLY A 8 21.10 43.84 47.92
CA GLY A 8 19.65 43.54 47.94
C GLY A 8 18.68 44.58 47.34
N GLY A 9 18.51 44.56 46.02
CA GLY A 9 17.28 45.01 45.35
C GLY A 9 16.45 43.79 44.89
N PRO A 10 15.11 43.84 44.89
CA PRO A 10 14.25 42.68 44.66
C PRO A 10 14.37 42.10 43.23
N PRO A 11 14.10 40.79 43.04
CA PRO A 11 14.29 40.11 41.76
C PRO A 11 13.27 40.57 40.72
N MET A 12 13.77 40.97 39.54
CA MET A 12 12.94 41.13 38.34
C MET A 12 12.61 39.76 37.74
N PRO A 13 11.38 39.54 37.25
CA PRO A 13 10.99 38.29 36.61
C PRO A 13 11.74 38.06 35.28
N PRO A 14 11.86 36.80 34.81
CA PRO A 14 12.61 36.48 33.59
C PRO A 14 11.94 37.14 32.39
N GLN A 15 12.74 37.89 31.62
CA GLN A 15 12.35 38.40 30.32
C GLN A 15 12.29 37.20 29.36
N GLU A 16 11.06 36.73 29.10
CA GLU A 16 10.77 35.74 28.09
C GLU A 16 11.36 36.20 26.75
N GLY A 17 12.14 35.32 26.13
CA GLY A 17 12.67 35.54 24.78
C GLY A 17 11.52 35.77 23.81
N GLU A 18 11.66 36.83 23.02
CA GLU A 18 10.71 37.16 21.97
C GLU A 18 10.48 35.94 21.05
N PRO A 19 9.22 35.54 20.80
CA PRO A 19 8.92 34.51 19.83
C PRO A 19 9.32 34.98 18.44
N MET A 20 10.13 34.16 17.75
CA MET A 20 10.43 34.35 16.33
C MET A 20 9.12 34.52 15.55
N PRO A 21 9.03 35.48 14.61
CA PRO A 21 7.83 35.68 13.83
C PRO A 21 7.51 34.41 13.04
N PRO A 22 6.22 34.03 12.95
CA PRO A 22 5.81 32.88 12.16
C PRO A 22 6.23 33.09 10.71
N GLN A 23 6.92 32.10 10.14
CA GLN A 23 7.15 32.07 8.70
C GLN A 23 5.80 32.16 7.98
N PRO A 24 5.68 32.98 6.93
CA PRO A 24 4.43 33.08 6.19
C PRO A 24 4.05 31.72 5.61
N PRO A 25 2.74 31.39 5.55
CA PRO A 25 2.28 30.17 4.90
C PRO A 25 2.83 30.13 3.47
N GLN A 26 3.45 29.02 3.08
CA GLN A 26 3.71 28.75 1.67
C GLN A 26 2.38 28.83 0.94
N GLU A 27 2.24 29.83 0.06
CA GLU A 27 1.10 29.97 -0.84
C GLU A 27 0.90 28.65 -1.57
N GLN A 28 -0.27 28.05 -1.38
CA GLN A 28 -0.63 26.85 -2.10
C GLN A 28 -0.66 27.18 -3.60
N PRO A 29 -0.17 26.29 -4.48
CA PRO A 29 -0.12 26.51 -5.93
C PRO A 29 -1.50 26.64 -6.62
N GLN A 30 -2.60 26.69 -5.87
CA GLN A 30 -3.96 26.88 -6.38
C GLN A 30 -4.23 28.28 -6.91
N ASP A 31 -3.54 29.31 -6.42
CA ASP A 31 -3.80 30.71 -6.84
C ASP A 31 -3.08 31.07 -8.16
N ASP A 32 -1.95 30.42 -8.41
CA ASP A 32 -1.07 30.67 -9.56
C ASP A 32 -1.69 30.11 -10.88
N GLY A 33 -2.38 28.97 -10.83
CA GLY A 33 -3.07 28.39 -11.99
C GLY A 33 -4.34 29.17 -12.42
N ARG A 34 -4.95 29.94 -11.51
CA ARG A 34 -6.08 30.82 -11.84
C ARG A 34 -5.63 32.08 -12.55
N GLN A 35 -4.53 32.69 -12.10
CA GLN A 35 -3.93 33.85 -12.76
C GLN A 35 -3.47 33.55 -14.19
N ASP A 36 -2.88 32.37 -14.42
CA ASP A 36 -2.47 31.93 -15.77
C ASP A 36 -3.68 31.70 -16.70
N LEU A 37 -4.79 31.19 -16.17
CA LEU A 37 -6.07 31.05 -16.90
C LEU A 37 -6.67 32.42 -17.28
N ASP A 38 -6.67 33.36 -16.34
CA ASP A 38 -7.18 34.72 -16.55
C ASP A 38 -6.35 35.45 -17.62
N GLN A 39 -5.02 35.30 -17.62
CA GLN A 39 -4.15 35.86 -18.65
C GLN A 39 -4.40 35.25 -20.04
N ALA A 40 -4.60 33.92 -20.12
CA ALA A 40 -4.96 33.27 -21.38
C ALA A 40 -6.33 33.78 -21.89
N GLN A 41 -7.29 34.01 -20.98
CA GLN A 41 -8.60 34.55 -21.30
C GLN A 41 -8.51 35.99 -21.85
N ASP A 42 -7.69 36.85 -21.23
CA ASP A 42 -7.44 38.22 -21.68
C ASP A 42 -6.78 38.28 -23.07
N SER A 43 -5.80 37.41 -23.34
CA SER A 43 -5.16 37.31 -24.67
C SER A 43 -6.15 36.84 -25.75
N MET A 44 -7.03 35.89 -25.44
CA MET A 44 -8.09 35.47 -26.36
C MET A 44 -9.08 36.61 -26.65
N GLN A 45 -9.42 37.42 -25.63
CA GLN A 45 -10.32 38.56 -25.79
C GLN A 45 -9.72 39.64 -26.70
N ARG A 46 -8.43 39.95 -26.55
CA ARG A 46 -7.73 40.91 -27.44
C ARG A 46 -7.64 40.41 -28.87
N ALA A 47 -7.45 39.10 -29.08
CA ALA A 47 -7.47 38.51 -30.41
C ALA A 47 -8.85 38.69 -31.10
N ILE A 48 -9.95 38.60 -30.34
CA ILE A 48 -11.31 38.86 -30.85
C ILE A 48 -11.45 40.33 -31.29
N GLU A 49 -11.02 41.28 -30.47
CA GLU A 49 -11.08 42.72 -30.79
C GLU A 49 -10.25 43.10 -32.03
N GLU A 50 -9.07 42.49 -32.21
CA GLU A 50 -8.23 42.73 -33.39
C GLU A 50 -8.78 42.09 -34.67
N LEU A 51 -9.48 40.96 -34.56
CA LEU A 51 -10.25 40.36 -35.67
C LEU A 51 -11.41 41.27 -36.10
N GLU A 52 -12.12 41.88 -35.15
CA GLU A 52 -13.21 42.84 -35.40
C GLU A 52 -12.71 44.12 -36.09
N LYS A 53 -11.50 44.57 -35.76
CA LYS A 53 -10.82 45.71 -36.40
C LYS A 53 -10.23 45.40 -37.79
N LYS A 54 -10.37 44.15 -38.28
CA LYS A 54 -9.78 43.63 -39.53
C LYS A 54 -8.24 43.62 -39.55
N SER A 55 -7.58 43.71 -38.40
CA SER A 55 -6.13 43.60 -38.24
C SER A 55 -5.70 42.13 -38.22
N ARG A 56 -5.74 41.47 -39.39
CA ARG A 56 -5.49 40.02 -39.51
C ARG A 56 -4.12 39.57 -38.96
N GLU A 57 -3.10 40.40 -39.11
CA GLU A 57 -1.73 40.09 -38.69
C GLU A 57 -1.59 40.17 -37.15
N SER A 58 -2.09 41.25 -36.54
CA SER A 58 -2.10 41.43 -35.08
C SER A 58 -2.98 40.42 -34.35
N ALA A 59 -4.12 40.04 -34.94
CA ALA A 59 -4.96 38.96 -34.42
C ALA A 59 -4.24 37.59 -34.43
N GLY A 60 -3.43 37.32 -35.45
CA GLY A 60 -2.62 36.11 -35.54
C GLY A 60 -1.57 36.04 -34.43
N GLU A 61 -0.88 37.16 -34.16
CA GLU A 61 0.10 37.25 -33.07
C GLU A 61 -0.52 37.04 -31.68
N GLU A 62 -1.70 37.63 -31.42
CA GLU A 62 -2.39 37.45 -30.14
C GLU A 62 -2.94 36.02 -29.96
N GLN A 63 -3.42 35.37 -31.03
CA GLN A 63 -3.78 33.95 -30.99
C GLN A 63 -2.58 33.05 -30.71
N GLU A 64 -1.42 33.34 -31.31
CA GLU A 64 -0.20 32.58 -31.05
C GLU A 64 0.31 32.79 -29.61
N ARG A 65 0.16 34.00 -29.05
CA ARG A 65 0.43 34.27 -27.62
C ARG A 65 -0.51 33.47 -26.72
N ALA A 66 -1.82 33.48 -26.99
CA ALA A 66 -2.79 32.69 -26.23
C ALA A 66 -2.48 31.19 -26.26
N LEU A 67 -2.11 30.63 -27.43
CA LEU A 67 -1.69 29.23 -27.55
C LEU A 67 -0.45 28.92 -26.70
N ARG A 68 0.58 29.77 -26.74
CA ARG A 68 1.80 29.58 -25.92
C ARG A 68 1.49 29.61 -24.42
N GLU A 69 0.61 30.50 -23.96
CA GLU A 69 0.22 30.55 -22.55
C GLU A 69 -0.63 29.33 -22.14
N LEU A 70 -1.55 28.87 -22.99
CA LEU A 70 -2.30 27.63 -22.74
C LEU A 70 -1.40 26.39 -22.69
N GLU A 71 -0.36 26.31 -23.53
CA GLU A 71 0.63 25.23 -23.49
C GLU A 71 1.44 25.24 -22.21
N LYS A 72 1.89 26.42 -21.75
CA LYS A 72 2.59 26.57 -20.46
C LYS A 72 1.68 26.18 -19.29
N LEU A 73 0.44 26.64 -19.29
CA LEU A 73 -0.55 26.31 -18.28
C LEU A 73 -0.83 24.80 -18.25
N LYS A 74 -1.00 24.17 -19.42
CA LYS A 74 -1.15 22.72 -19.53
C LYS A 74 0.04 22.00 -18.91
N ALA A 75 1.27 22.41 -19.22
CA ALA A 75 2.47 21.81 -18.64
C ALA A 75 2.54 21.98 -17.11
N LYS A 76 2.15 23.16 -16.60
CA LYS A 76 2.08 23.44 -15.16
C LYS A 76 1.02 22.60 -14.46
N LEU A 77 -0.17 22.44 -15.06
CA LEU A 77 -1.23 21.59 -14.54
C LEU A 77 -0.84 20.10 -14.58
N GLU A 78 -0.18 19.64 -15.64
CA GLU A 78 0.34 18.27 -15.71
C GLU A 78 1.37 18.01 -14.60
N GLU A 79 2.25 18.96 -14.30
CA GLU A 79 3.21 18.87 -13.20
C GLU A 79 2.51 18.85 -11.83
N ILE A 80 1.54 19.74 -11.60
CA ILE A 80 0.75 19.76 -10.35
C ILE A 80 0.00 18.44 -10.19
N LEU A 81 -0.63 17.93 -11.24
CA LEU A 81 -1.33 16.64 -11.22
C LEU A 81 -0.37 15.49 -10.91
N ARG A 82 0.83 15.50 -11.49
CA ARG A 82 1.87 14.50 -11.19
C ARG A 82 2.27 14.52 -9.72
N GLN A 83 2.58 15.71 -9.18
CA GLN A 83 2.94 15.89 -7.77
C GLN A 83 1.82 15.40 -6.83
N ARG A 84 0.57 15.76 -7.12
CA ARG A 84 -0.59 15.30 -6.34
C ARG A 84 -0.76 13.79 -6.35
N ARG A 85 -0.61 13.13 -7.51
CA ARG A 85 -0.67 11.66 -7.59
C ARG A 85 0.45 11.00 -6.79
N GLU A 86 1.66 11.55 -6.81
CA GLU A 86 2.78 11.02 -6.02
C GLU A 86 2.54 11.19 -4.50
N GLU A 87 2.02 12.35 -4.08
CA GLU A 87 1.60 12.58 -2.68
C GLU A 87 0.52 11.58 -2.24
N GLU A 88 -0.52 11.41 -3.05
CA GLU A 88 -1.62 10.48 -2.76
C GLU A 88 -1.11 9.04 -2.68
N LYS A 89 -0.26 8.62 -3.64
CA LYS A 89 0.35 7.29 -3.65
C LYS A 89 1.22 7.05 -2.41
N GLU A 90 2.04 8.01 -2.00
CA GLU A 90 2.87 7.88 -0.79
C GLU A 90 2.01 7.70 0.48
N LEU A 91 0.95 8.51 0.63
CA LEU A 91 0.01 8.39 1.74
C LEU A 91 -0.68 7.03 1.75
N TYR A 92 -1.08 6.56 0.57
CA TYR A 92 -1.77 5.29 0.41
C TYR A 92 -0.85 4.10 0.75
N LEU A 93 0.38 4.09 0.25
CA LEU A 93 1.38 3.05 0.58
C LEU A 93 1.70 3.02 2.08
N ALA A 94 1.87 4.18 2.72
CA ALA A 94 2.15 4.25 4.15
C ALA A 94 0.96 3.73 4.98
N MET A 95 -0.27 4.07 4.59
CA MET A 95 -1.48 3.52 5.22
C MET A 95 -1.54 2.00 5.08
N LEU A 96 -1.24 1.45 3.90
CA LEU A 96 -1.22 0.01 3.67
C LEU A 96 -0.15 -0.67 4.53
N GLU A 97 1.07 -0.13 4.58
CA GLU A 97 2.17 -0.67 5.38
C GLU A 97 1.76 -0.82 6.85
N VAL A 98 1.15 0.21 7.44
CA VAL A 98 0.67 0.16 8.83
C VAL A 98 -0.37 -0.93 9.04
N ARG A 99 -1.30 -1.12 8.09
CA ARG A 99 -2.31 -2.18 8.16
C ARG A 99 -1.66 -3.57 8.12
N PHE A 100 -0.74 -3.81 7.18
CA PHE A 100 -0.03 -5.08 7.09
C PHE A 100 0.86 -5.37 8.30
N GLN A 101 1.54 -4.37 8.85
CA GLN A 101 2.32 -4.51 10.09
C GLN A 101 1.45 -4.91 11.29
N LYS A 102 0.26 -4.31 11.41
CA LYS A 102 -0.70 -4.70 12.46
C LYS A 102 -1.16 -6.15 12.29
N MET A 103 -1.49 -6.55 11.06
CA MET A 103 -1.90 -7.93 10.77
C MET A 103 -0.76 -8.93 11.06
N LEU A 104 0.48 -8.59 10.71
CA LEU A 104 1.66 -9.41 11.00
C LEU A 104 1.87 -9.61 12.49
N LYS A 105 1.75 -8.54 13.29
CA LYS A 105 1.88 -8.63 14.75
C LYS A 105 0.85 -9.60 15.35
N VAL A 106 -0.40 -9.52 14.89
CA VAL A 106 -1.46 -10.44 15.34
C VAL A 106 -1.17 -11.87 14.90
N GLN A 107 -0.73 -12.06 13.64
CA GLN A 107 -0.41 -13.38 13.13
C GLN A 107 0.73 -14.04 13.93
N LEU A 108 1.82 -13.34 14.22
CA LEU A 108 2.92 -13.86 15.04
C LEU A 108 2.47 -14.29 16.43
N GLN A 109 1.51 -13.58 17.03
CA GLN A 109 0.92 -13.98 18.31
C GLN A 109 0.15 -15.30 18.18
N ILE A 110 -0.67 -15.44 17.13
CA ILE A 110 -1.45 -16.66 16.87
C ILE A 110 -0.49 -17.85 16.67
N ASN A 111 0.51 -17.71 15.79
CA ASN A 111 1.50 -18.76 15.52
C ASN A 111 2.21 -19.24 16.80
N GLY A 112 2.57 -18.28 17.68
CA GLY A 112 3.20 -18.58 18.95
C GLY A 112 2.31 -19.40 19.89
N GLU A 113 1.03 -19.07 19.96
CA GLU A 113 0.06 -19.82 20.77
C GLU A 113 -0.26 -21.19 20.16
N THR A 114 -0.44 -21.29 18.83
CA THR A 114 -0.66 -22.56 18.12
C THR A 114 0.48 -23.54 18.37
N THR A 115 1.73 -23.08 18.22
CA THR A 115 2.92 -23.90 18.48
C THR A 115 3.02 -24.36 19.94
N ARG A 116 2.57 -23.54 20.89
CA ARG A 116 2.56 -23.91 22.32
C ARG A 116 1.50 -24.95 22.63
N LEU A 117 0.31 -24.80 22.05
CA LEU A 117 -0.82 -25.71 22.22
C LEU A 117 -0.55 -27.08 21.58
N ASP A 118 0.14 -27.11 20.45
CA ASP A 118 0.50 -28.34 19.75
C ASP A 118 1.45 -29.24 20.55
N LYS A 119 2.35 -28.63 21.34
CA LYS A 119 3.28 -29.36 22.23
C LYS A 119 2.58 -30.09 23.39
N ILE A 120 1.30 -29.80 23.65
CA ILE A 120 0.53 -30.45 24.71
C ILE A 120 -0.09 -31.73 24.15
N PRO A 121 0.28 -32.91 24.67
CA PRO A 121 -0.29 -34.18 24.22
C PRO A 121 -1.81 -34.16 24.31
N GLU A 122 -2.50 -34.75 23.33
CA GLU A 122 -3.96 -34.73 23.26
C GLU A 122 -4.63 -35.24 24.56
N LYS A 123 -4.04 -36.26 25.18
CA LYS A 123 -4.51 -36.83 26.46
C LYS A 123 -4.38 -35.89 27.67
N GLU A 124 -3.51 -34.90 27.57
CA GLU A 124 -3.26 -33.88 28.61
C GLU A 124 -4.03 -32.57 28.34
N ARG A 125 -4.75 -32.50 27.21
CA ARG A 125 -5.56 -31.33 26.87
C ARG A 125 -6.76 -31.24 27.83
N ASN A 126 -6.98 -30.05 28.38
CA ASN A 126 -8.05 -29.74 29.31
C ASN A 126 -8.91 -28.61 28.72
N PRO A 127 -10.08 -28.27 29.30
CA PRO A 127 -10.95 -27.21 28.78
C PRO A 127 -10.24 -25.87 28.55
N ALA A 128 -9.29 -25.48 29.39
CA ALA A 128 -8.54 -24.24 29.22
C ALA A 128 -7.64 -24.23 27.97
N HIS A 129 -7.18 -25.39 27.50
CA HIS A 129 -6.45 -25.48 26.23
C HIS A 129 -7.38 -25.29 25.04
N PHE A 130 -8.60 -25.83 25.09
CA PHE A 130 -9.62 -25.60 24.06
C PHE A 130 -10.07 -24.13 24.02
N ASP A 131 -10.22 -23.50 25.18
CA ASP A 131 -10.54 -22.07 25.28
C ASP A 131 -9.45 -21.19 24.63
N LYS A 132 -8.17 -21.56 24.77
CA LYS A 132 -7.06 -20.88 24.10
C LYS A 132 -7.09 -21.07 22.59
N CYS A 133 -7.37 -22.28 22.08
CA CYS A 133 -7.54 -22.51 20.65
C CYS A 133 -8.69 -21.65 20.09
N ASN A 134 -9.81 -21.58 20.80
CA ASN A 134 -10.94 -20.72 20.44
C ASN A 134 -10.57 -19.24 20.47
N ALA A 135 -9.82 -18.78 21.48
CA ALA A 135 -9.35 -17.39 21.54
C ALA A 135 -8.41 -17.06 20.36
N ALA A 136 -7.50 -17.96 20.01
CA ALA A 136 -6.62 -17.81 18.85
C ALA A 136 -7.43 -17.78 17.53
N SER A 137 -8.45 -18.62 17.41
CA SER A 137 -9.39 -18.60 16.27
C SER A 137 -10.11 -17.25 16.15
N GLN A 138 -10.60 -16.69 17.25
CA GLN A 138 -11.27 -15.38 17.24
C GLN A 138 -10.31 -14.24 16.82
N LEU A 139 -9.06 -14.28 17.29
CA LEU A 139 -8.01 -13.35 16.84
C LEU A 139 -7.73 -13.51 15.34
N GLN A 140 -7.66 -14.75 14.85
CA GLN A 140 -7.47 -15.03 13.43
C GLN A 140 -8.63 -14.48 12.59
N GLN A 141 -9.87 -14.63 13.04
CA GLN A 141 -11.05 -14.06 12.36
C GLN A 141 -11.04 -12.52 12.34
N GLY A 142 -10.53 -11.90 13.40
CA GLY A 142 -10.24 -10.47 13.40
C GLY A 142 -9.23 -10.08 12.31
N ASN A 143 -8.18 -10.90 12.13
CA ASN A 143 -7.17 -10.70 11.10
C ASN A 143 -7.74 -10.87 9.68
N VAL A 144 -8.63 -11.85 9.47
CA VAL A 144 -9.41 -12.02 8.21
C VAL A 144 -10.15 -10.73 7.88
N THR A 145 -10.83 -10.15 8.87
CA THR A 145 -11.62 -8.92 8.67
C THR A 145 -10.73 -7.72 8.30
N ASP A 146 -9.54 -7.61 8.90
CA ASP A 146 -8.57 -6.57 8.55
C ASP A 146 -8.00 -6.80 7.13
N ALA A 147 -7.81 -8.06 6.72
CA ALA A 147 -7.39 -8.41 5.36
C ALA A 147 -8.47 -8.09 4.31
N ASP A 148 -9.75 -8.40 4.57
CA ASP A 148 -10.86 -8.08 3.67
C ASP A 148 -10.99 -6.57 3.42
N LYS A 149 -10.90 -5.77 4.49
CA LYS A 149 -10.92 -4.30 4.36
C LYS A 149 -9.74 -3.80 3.55
N THR A 150 -8.57 -4.39 3.73
CA THR A 150 -7.35 -3.99 3.00
C THR A 150 -7.44 -4.41 1.53
N LEU A 151 -8.00 -5.59 1.25
CA LEU A 151 -8.24 -6.07 -0.09
C LEU A 151 -9.24 -5.19 -0.86
N ALA A 152 -10.31 -4.73 -0.19
CA ALA A 152 -11.27 -3.81 -0.79
C ALA A 152 -10.59 -2.51 -1.26
N LEU A 153 -9.76 -1.92 -0.40
CA LEU A 153 -9.00 -0.71 -0.75
C LEU A 153 -8.08 -0.96 -1.96
N LEU A 154 -7.36 -2.09 -1.98
CA LEU A 154 -6.45 -2.43 -3.08
C LEU A 154 -7.20 -2.63 -4.41
N LYS A 155 -8.41 -3.19 -4.37
CA LYS A 155 -9.25 -3.38 -5.56
C LYS A 155 -9.84 -2.06 -6.07
N GLU A 156 -10.15 -1.12 -5.19
CA GLU A 156 -10.62 0.22 -5.56
C GLU A 156 -9.54 1.05 -6.26
N GLU A 157 -8.28 0.83 -5.91
CA GLU A 157 -7.14 1.51 -6.52
C GLU A 157 -6.83 0.99 -7.94
N GLY A 158 -7.00 -0.32 -8.16
CA GLY A 158 -7.10 -0.92 -9.50
C GLY A 158 -5.79 -1.01 -10.31
N SER A 159 -4.66 -0.51 -9.82
CA SER A 159 -3.42 -0.43 -10.61
C SER A 159 -2.51 -1.67 -10.53
N SER A 160 -2.83 -2.61 -9.64
CA SER A 160 -2.00 -3.80 -9.37
C SER A 160 -2.79 -5.09 -9.48
N VAL A 161 -2.16 -6.13 -10.00
CA VAL A 161 -2.82 -7.41 -10.32
C VAL A 161 -2.38 -8.51 -9.36
N ALA A 162 -1.07 -8.61 -9.12
CA ALA A 162 -0.51 -9.68 -8.29
C ALA A 162 -0.70 -9.41 -6.79
N PHE A 163 -0.73 -8.14 -6.40
CA PHE A 163 -0.86 -7.72 -5.00
C PHE A 163 -2.24 -8.05 -4.40
N PRO A 164 -3.37 -7.65 -5.02
CA PRO A 164 -4.69 -8.04 -4.54
C PRO A 164 -4.87 -9.56 -4.48
N GLU A 165 -4.35 -10.30 -5.47
CA GLU A 165 -4.38 -11.76 -5.47
C GLU A 165 -3.61 -12.35 -4.28
N ALA A 166 -2.42 -11.83 -3.97
CA ALA A 166 -1.65 -12.31 -2.83
C ALA A 166 -2.39 -12.09 -1.50
N VAL A 167 -3.00 -10.92 -1.34
CA VAL A 167 -3.81 -10.60 -0.15
C VAL A 167 -5.06 -11.48 -0.07
N GLU A 168 -5.70 -11.78 -1.19
CA GLU A 168 -6.87 -12.67 -1.25
C GLU A 168 -6.50 -14.10 -0.83
N GLN A 169 -5.41 -14.66 -1.34
CA GLN A 169 -4.96 -16.00 -0.93
C GLN A 169 -4.50 -16.06 0.53
N MET A 170 -3.86 -15.00 1.02
CA MET A 170 -3.48 -14.86 2.41
C MET A 170 -4.73 -14.87 3.30
N ARG A 171 -5.75 -14.08 2.96
CA ARG A 171 -7.05 -14.04 3.65
C ARG A 171 -7.73 -15.41 3.66
N ASP A 172 -7.76 -16.10 2.53
CA ASP A 172 -8.33 -17.46 2.44
C ASP A 172 -7.58 -18.45 3.35
N SER A 173 -6.26 -18.27 3.52
CA SER A 173 -5.45 -19.08 4.44
C SER A 173 -5.78 -18.75 5.90
N MET A 174 -5.97 -17.47 6.22
CA MET A 174 -6.40 -17.01 7.54
C MET A 174 -7.77 -17.60 7.94
N GLU A 175 -8.74 -17.65 7.02
CA GLU A 175 -10.07 -18.27 7.27
C GLU A 175 -9.95 -19.76 7.58
N MET A 176 -9.07 -20.45 6.86
CA MET A 176 -8.80 -21.86 7.06
C MET A 176 -8.13 -22.13 8.42
N ILE A 177 -7.15 -21.32 8.80
CA ILE A 177 -6.52 -21.36 10.13
C ILE A 177 -7.58 -21.15 11.22
N ALA A 178 -8.44 -20.14 11.09
CA ALA A 178 -9.49 -19.87 12.07
C ALA A 178 -10.44 -21.07 12.24
N THR A 179 -10.80 -21.73 11.14
CA THR A 179 -11.64 -22.93 11.14
C THR A 179 -10.97 -24.11 11.84
N ARG A 180 -9.68 -24.35 11.57
CA ARG A 180 -8.88 -25.42 12.19
C ARG A 180 -8.67 -25.16 13.70
N LEU A 181 -8.34 -23.93 14.08
CA LEU A 181 -8.18 -23.55 15.49
C LEU A 181 -9.48 -23.67 16.29
N THR A 182 -10.66 -23.46 15.69
CA THR A 182 -11.96 -23.71 16.35
C THR A 182 -12.12 -25.17 16.78
N ARG A 183 -11.48 -26.10 16.06
CA ARG A 183 -11.49 -27.54 16.35
C ARG A 183 -10.31 -27.99 17.20
N ALA A 184 -9.45 -27.05 17.62
CA ALA A 184 -8.18 -27.30 18.29
C ALA A 184 -7.18 -28.12 17.43
N ASP A 185 -7.28 -28.00 16.11
CA ASP A 185 -6.34 -28.60 15.15
C ASP A 185 -5.11 -27.69 15.04
N THR A 186 -4.05 -28.04 15.79
CA THR A 186 -2.80 -27.24 15.92
C THR A 186 -1.61 -27.84 15.18
N ASP A 187 -1.86 -28.82 14.31
CA ASP A 187 -0.86 -29.66 13.68
C ASP A 187 0.07 -28.94 12.67
N SER A 188 0.93 -29.73 12.01
CA SER A 188 1.87 -29.25 10.98
C SER A 188 1.20 -28.49 9.86
N THR A 189 0.01 -28.88 9.43
CA THR A 189 -0.72 -28.19 8.37
C THR A 189 -1.22 -26.82 8.84
N THR A 190 -1.78 -26.72 10.05
CA THR A 190 -2.17 -25.42 10.62
C THR A 190 -0.97 -24.50 10.74
N GLN A 191 0.14 -24.98 11.31
CA GLN A 191 1.36 -24.20 11.50
C GLN A 191 2.02 -23.79 10.17
N LEU A 192 1.95 -24.64 9.13
CA LEU A 192 2.46 -24.30 7.79
C LEU A 192 1.66 -23.17 7.15
N LEU A 193 0.32 -23.22 7.25
CA LEU A 193 -0.54 -22.15 6.73
C LEU A 193 -0.25 -20.83 7.46
N GLU A 194 -0.15 -20.87 8.78
CA GLU A 194 0.22 -19.74 9.63
C GLU A 194 1.58 -19.13 9.23
N GLN A 195 2.58 -19.98 8.95
CA GLN A 195 3.89 -19.55 8.50
C GLN A 195 3.83 -18.90 7.11
N ILE A 196 3.05 -19.46 6.18
CA ILE A 196 2.83 -18.88 4.84
C ILE A 196 2.16 -17.49 4.94
N VAL A 197 1.21 -17.30 5.85
CA VAL A 197 0.60 -15.99 6.08
C VAL A 197 1.64 -14.98 6.56
N VAL A 198 2.51 -15.37 7.52
CA VAL A 198 3.59 -14.51 8.01
C VAL A 198 4.54 -14.10 6.88
N GLU A 199 5.03 -15.07 6.09
CA GLU A 199 5.94 -14.79 4.98
C GLU A 199 5.30 -13.86 3.94
N THR A 200 4.01 -14.05 3.63
CA THR A 200 3.28 -13.19 2.70
C THR A 200 3.16 -11.76 3.21
N LEU A 201 2.85 -11.59 4.51
CA LEU A 201 2.79 -10.27 5.14
C LEU A 201 4.15 -9.57 5.12
N GLU A 202 5.24 -10.28 5.44
CA GLU A 202 6.60 -9.75 5.41
C GLU A 202 7.02 -9.32 3.98
N GLU A 203 6.70 -10.15 2.98
CA GLU A 203 7.00 -9.85 1.59
C GLU A 203 6.24 -8.63 1.07
N ILE A 204 4.95 -8.50 1.41
CA ILE A 204 4.12 -7.34 1.08
C ILE A 204 4.69 -6.08 1.73
N ILE A 205 4.98 -6.11 3.04
CA ILE A 205 5.55 -4.98 3.77
C ILE A 205 6.88 -4.55 3.13
N LEU A 206 7.75 -5.50 2.83
CA LEU A 206 9.05 -5.21 2.20
C LEU A 206 8.89 -4.56 0.83
N ALA A 207 7.91 -5.00 0.03
CA ALA A 207 7.65 -4.42 -1.27
C ALA A 207 7.06 -3.00 -1.16
N LEU A 208 6.17 -2.73 -0.21
CA LEU A 208 5.64 -1.39 0.07
C LEU A 208 6.74 -0.44 0.55
N GLN A 209 7.61 -0.89 1.46
CA GLN A 209 8.75 -0.11 1.96
C GLN A 209 9.72 0.29 0.84
N LYS A 210 10.06 -0.66 -0.04
CA LYS A 210 10.92 -0.38 -1.20
C LYS A 210 10.30 0.63 -2.15
N GLU A 211 8.98 0.58 -2.33
CA GLU A 211 8.29 1.56 -3.16
C GLU A 211 8.31 2.96 -2.51
N LEU A 212 8.04 3.05 -1.20
CA LEU A 212 8.14 4.30 -0.45
C LEU A 212 9.56 4.92 -0.53
N GLU A 213 10.60 4.10 -0.35
CA GLU A 213 11.99 4.52 -0.53
C GLU A 213 12.27 5.02 -1.95
N SER A 214 11.77 4.30 -2.96
CA SER A 214 11.93 4.68 -4.37
C SER A 214 11.26 6.02 -4.68
N GLN A 215 10.08 6.29 -4.11
CA GLN A 215 9.41 7.59 -4.26
C GLN A 215 10.20 8.72 -3.60
N ARG A 216 10.74 8.51 -2.41
CA ARG A 216 11.60 9.51 -1.73
C ARG A 216 12.87 9.81 -2.52
N GLN A 217 13.48 8.80 -3.13
CA GLN A 217 14.65 8.99 -3.99
C GLN A 217 14.33 9.80 -5.25
N LYS A 218 13.17 9.55 -5.89
CA LYS A 218 12.71 10.34 -7.05
C LYS A 218 12.48 11.82 -6.70
N LYS A 219 11.94 12.12 -5.51
CA LYS A 219 11.75 13.51 -5.02
C LYS A 219 13.08 14.27 -4.83
N ASN A 220 14.17 13.57 -4.53
CA ASN A 220 15.49 14.17 -4.27
C ASN A 220 16.39 14.31 -5.51
N GLN A 221 15.96 13.81 -6.69
CA GLN A 221 16.71 14.00 -7.93
C GLN A 221 16.24 15.26 -8.66
N PRO A 222 17.16 16.08 -9.22
CA PRO A 222 16.78 17.22 -10.04
C PRO A 222 15.92 16.75 -11.22
N PRO A 223 14.84 17.48 -11.59
CA PRO A 223 13.91 17.05 -12.62
C PRO A 223 14.66 16.85 -13.94
N GLN A 224 14.89 15.58 -14.28
CA GLN A 224 15.45 15.21 -15.57
C GLN A 224 14.36 15.46 -16.60
N LYS A 225 14.66 16.28 -17.63
CA LYS A 225 13.78 16.56 -18.77
C LYS A 225 13.34 15.25 -19.41
N SER A 226 12.20 14.73 -18.97
CA SER A 226 11.59 13.52 -19.50
C SER A 226 10.68 13.95 -20.65
N GLN A 227 10.88 13.33 -21.81
CA GLN A 227 10.08 13.51 -23.00
C GLN A 227 8.59 13.32 -22.72
N GLN A 228 7.77 14.07 -23.46
CA GLN A 228 6.32 13.92 -23.60
C GLN A 228 5.91 12.45 -23.69
N GLY A 229 5.50 11.89 -22.55
CA GLY A 229 4.75 10.65 -22.44
C GLY A 229 3.47 10.97 -21.70
N GLN A 230 2.34 10.44 -22.18
CA GLN A 230 1.05 10.57 -21.49
C GLN A 230 1.19 10.20 -20.01
N PRO A 231 0.42 10.83 -19.11
CA PRO A 231 0.38 10.44 -17.71
C PRO A 231 -0.18 9.02 -17.61
N GLN A 232 0.70 8.02 -17.59
CA GLN A 232 0.33 6.66 -17.19
C GLN A 232 0.13 6.64 -15.68
N ASP A 233 -0.97 6.05 -15.24
CA ASP A 233 -1.23 5.81 -13.83
C ASP A 233 -0.08 4.98 -13.24
N GLN A 234 0.60 5.54 -12.26
CA GLN A 234 1.74 4.87 -11.64
C GLN A 234 1.23 3.73 -10.77
N LYS A 235 1.46 2.49 -11.21
CA LYS A 235 1.15 1.27 -10.42
C LYS A 235 1.61 1.40 -8.98
N LEU A 236 0.85 0.86 -8.02
CA LEU A 236 1.21 0.89 -6.59
C LEU A 236 2.60 0.34 -6.35
N VAL A 237 2.97 -0.73 -7.04
CA VAL A 237 4.27 -1.38 -6.89
C VAL A 237 4.85 -1.68 -8.26
N ASN A 238 6.17 -1.65 -8.37
CA ASN A 238 6.86 -1.99 -9.61
C ASN A 238 6.61 -3.45 -10.07
N GLN A 239 6.68 -3.67 -11.39
CA GLN A 239 6.46 -4.98 -12.02
C GLN A 239 7.37 -6.10 -11.47
N LEU A 240 8.61 -5.78 -11.06
CA LEU A 240 9.51 -6.77 -10.48
C LEU A 240 9.00 -7.30 -9.14
N ALA A 241 8.40 -6.43 -8.32
CA ALA A 241 7.74 -6.85 -7.08
C ALA A 241 6.51 -7.72 -7.38
N GLU A 242 5.70 -7.37 -8.38
CA GLU A 242 4.56 -8.20 -8.80
C GLU A 242 5.00 -9.59 -9.25
N LEU A 243 6.05 -9.70 -10.07
CA LEU A 243 6.62 -11.00 -10.47
C LEU A 243 7.16 -11.80 -9.29
N LYS A 244 7.79 -11.13 -8.32
CA LYS A 244 8.23 -11.79 -7.08
C LYS A 244 7.06 -12.31 -6.27
N MET A 245 5.95 -11.57 -6.21
CA MET A 245 4.72 -12.01 -5.54
C MET A 245 4.14 -13.25 -6.22
N ILE A 246 4.01 -13.26 -7.55
CA ILE A 246 3.54 -14.44 -8.29
C ILE A 246 4.41 -15.66 -8.01
N ARG A 247 5.74 -15.49 -8.03
CA ARG A 247 6.67 -16.58 -7.70
C ARG A 247 6.50 -17.07 -6.27
N SER A 248 6.29 -16.17 -5.31
CA SER A 248 6.04 -16.53 -3.91
C SER A 248 4.77 -17.35 -3.77
N LEU A 249 3.66 -16.88 -4.33
CA LEU A 249 2.38 -17.61 -4.32
C LEU A 249 2.53 -19.01 -4.91
N GLN A 250 3.26 -19.16 -6.02
CA GLN A 250 3.50 -20.46 -6.62
C GLN A 250 4.30 -21.40 -5.70
N ASN A 251 5.31 -20.89 -4.99
CA ASN A 251 6.07 -21.67 -4.02
C ASN A 251 5.23 -22.07 -2.80
N GLN A 252 4.35 -21.19 -2.34
CA GLN A 252 3.43 -21.46 -1.23
C GLN A 252 2.47 -22.59 -1.60
N VAL A 253 1.82 -22.52 -2.77
CA VAL A 253 0.96 -23.62 -3.28
C VAL A 253 1.74 -24.93 -3.33
N ASN A 254 2.99 -24.92 -3.80
CA ASN A 254 3.83 -26.10 -3.85
C ASN A 254 4.09 -26.68 -2.44
N ARG A 255 4.41 -25.85 -1.45
CA ARG A 255 4.67 -26.27 -0.07
C ARG A 255 3.45 -26.91 0.58
N VAL A 256 2.29 -26.28 0.48
CA VAL A 256 1.04 -26.83 1.04
C VAL A 256 0.65 -28.13 0.32
N THR A 257 0.80 -28.19 -1.00
CA THR A 257 0.56 -29.41 -1.78
C THR A 257 1.44 -30.57 -1.30
N LYS A 258 2.73 -30.31 -1.06
CA LYS A 258 3.66 -31.32 -0.53
C LYS A 258 3.28 -31.76 0.88
N GLN A 259 2.90 -30.82 1.76
CA GLN A 259 2.49 -31.15 3.13
C GLN A 259 1.28 -32.07 3.15
N ILE A 260 0.24 -31.73 2.38
CA ILE A 260 -0.94 -32.58 2.24
C ILE A 260 -0.58 -33.95 1.66
N GLY A 261 0.32 -34.00 0.67
CA GLY A 261 0.80 -35.25 0.09
C GLY A 261 1.53 -36.16 1.08
N ILE A 262 2.13 -35.62 2.15
CA ILE A 262 2.73 -36.40 3.23
C ILE A 262 1.66 -36.94 4.19
N GLU A 263 0.57 -36.19 4.40
CA GLU A 263 -0.52 -36.52 5.34
C GLU A 263 -1.59 -37.44 4.73
N ILE A 264 -1.59 -37.65 3.41
CA ILE A 264 -2.47 -38.61 2.73
C ILE A 264 -1.79 -39.99 2.65
N ASP A 265 -2.33 -40.97 3.37
CA ASP A 265 -1.99 -42.39 3.19
C ASP A 265 -2.73 -42.97 1.97
N GLY A 266 -2.01 -43.27 0.89
CA GLY A 266 -2.52 -43.92 -0.34
C GLY A 266 -2.80 -42.97 -1.52
N GLU A 267 -3.44 -43.46 -2.58
CA GLU A 267 -3.70 -42.67 -3.81
C GLU A 267 -4.86 -41.67 -3.69
N GLN A 268 -5.64 -41.70 -2.60
CA GLN A 268 -6.84 -40.88 -2.44
C GLN A 268 -6.92 -40.30 -1.01
N ALA A 269 -7.26 -39.01 -0.91
CA ALA A 269 -7.57 -38.39 0.36
C ALA A 269 -8.84 -39.02 0.96
N ALA A 270 -8.70 -39.80 2.03
CA ALA A 270 -9.83 -40.33 2.80
C ALA A 270 -10.46 -39.24 3.69
N ASP A 271 -9.66 -38.28 4.15
CA ASP A 271 -10.08 -37.16 4.98
C ASP A 271 -10.82 -36.07 4.16
N PRO A 272 -12.07 -35.72 4.50
CA PRO A 272 -12.80 -34.61 3.90
C PRO A 272 -12.07 -33.25 3.94
N ASP A 273 -11.26 -32.99 4.96
CA ASP A 273 -10.54 -31.73 5.09
C ASP A 273 -9.35 -31.65 4.12
N HIS A 274 -8.64 -32.77 3.88
CA HIS A 274 -7.62 -32.85 2.83
C HIS A 274 -8.21 -32.61 1.43
N ARG A 275 -9.44 -33.07 1.16
CA ARG A 275 -10.13 -32.78 -0.11
C ARG A 275 -10.45 -31.30 -0.28
N LYS A 276 -10.99 -30.65 0.76
CA LYS A 276 -11.27 -29.20 0.74
C LYS A 276 -10.00 -28.38 0.54
N LEU A 277 -8.91 -28.79 1.19
CA LEU A 277 -7.59 -28.19 1.02
C LEU A 277 -7.09 -28.33 -0.42
N ALA A 278 -7.17 -29.52 -1.02
CA ALA A 278 -6.77 -29.77 -2.40
C ALA A 278 -7.60 -28.94 -3.41
N ASP A 279 -8.92 -28.88 -3.23
CA ASP A 279 -9.80 -28.04 -4.04
C ASP A 279 -9.44 -26.54 -3.92
N GLY A 280 -9.11 -26.10 -2.71
CA GLY A 280 -8.63 -24.75 -2.44
C GLY A 280 -7.32 -24.44 -3.16
N LEU A 281 -6.37 -25.38 -3.15
CA LEU A 281 -5.09 -25.24 -3.86
C LEU A 281 -5.27 -25.19 -5.37
N ALA A 282 -6.17 -25.99 -5.94
CA ALA A 282 -6.50 -25.95 -7.35
C ALA A 282 -7.04 -24.57 -7.77
N LYS A 283 -7.95 -23.99 -6.98
CA LYS A 283 -8.48 -22.63 -7.20
C LYS A 283 -7.38 -21.57 -7.10
N ARG A 284 -6.49 -21.68 -6.12
CA ARG A 284 -5.33 -20.77 -5.98
C ARG A 284 -4.41 -20.86 -7.19
N GLN A 285 -4.08 -22.07 -7.65
CA GLN A 285 -3.25 -22.28 -8.82
C GLN A 285 -3.87 -21.66 -10.08
N GLN A 286 -5.19 -21.81 -10.26
CA GLN A 286 -5.91 -21.19 -11.36
C GLN A 286 -5.86 -19.66 -11.28
N ARG A 287 -6.06 -19.06 -10.09
CA ARG A 287 -5.96 -17.61 -9.93
C ARG A 287 -4.54 -17.08 -10.16
N ILE A 288 -3.51 -17.78 -9.70
CA ILE A 288 -2.09 -17.44 -10.00
C ILE A 288 -1.85 -17.45 -11.51
N GLN A 289 -2.37 -18.45 -12.21
CA GLN A 289 -2.27 -18.52 -13.67
C GLN A 289 -2.94 -17.32 -14.33
N SER A 290 -4.16 -16.96 -13.91
CA SER A 290 -4.86 -15.78 -14.41
C SER A 290 -4.09 -14.48 -14.15
N ALA A 291 -3.64 -14.26 -12.91
CA ALA A 291 -2.86 -13.07 -12.54
C ALA A 291 -1.53 -13.00 -13.31
N THR A 292 -0.88 -14.13 -13.58
CA THR A 292 0.33 -14.21 -14.40
C THR A 292 0.04 -13.84 -15.86
N TYR A 293 -1.08 -14.32 -16.41
CA TYR A 293 -1.50 -14.00 -17.77
C TYR A 293 -1.85 -12.50 -17.91
N ASP A 294 -2.58 -11.95 -16.95
CA ASP A 294 -2.97 -10.53 -16.96
C ASP A 294 -1.75 -9.63 -16.85
N LEU A 295 -0.78 -9.99 -15.99
CA LEU A 295 0.50 -9.30 -15.88
C LEU A 295 1.32 -9.37 -17.18
N ALA A 296 1.34 -10.52 -17.86
CA ALA A 296 2.09 -10.71 -19.10
C ALA A 296 1.45 -10.01 -20.31
N THR A 297 0.13 -9.87 -20.32
CA THR A 297 -0.61 -9.27 -21.44
C THR A 297 -0.90 -7.78 -21.26
N GLY A 298 -0.58 -7.21 -20.09
CA GLY A 298 -0.82 -5.79 -19.80
C GLY A 298 -2.32 -5.45 -19.80
N ARG A 299 -3.20 -6.42 -19.54
CA ARG A 299 -4.66 -6.26 -19.69
C ARG A 299 -5.29 -5.26 -18.70
N ASN A 300 -4.49 -4.79 -17.74
CA ASN A 300 -4.84 -3.80 -16.72
C ASN A 300 -4.05 -2.49 -16.88
N GLU A 301 -3.41 -2.25 -18.04
CA GLU A 301 -2.85 -0.94 -18.47
C GLU A 301 -3.75 -0.30 -19.54
#